data_AF-A0A4U5PAM2-F1
#
_entry.id   AF-A0A4U5PAM2-F1
#
_cell.length_a   1.000
_cell.length_b   1.000
_cell.length_c   1.000
_cell.angle_alpha   90.00
_cell.angle_beta   90.00
_cell.angle_gamma   90.00
#
_symmetry.space_group_name_H-M   'P 1'
#
loop_
_entity.id
_entity.type
_entity.pdbx_description
1 polymer ?
#
loop_
_entity_poly.entity_id
_entity_poly.type
_entity_poly.pdbx_seq_one_letter_code
_entity_poly.pdbx_strand_id
1 'polypeptide(L)'
;MSTARSSASAVYRRIDMSHGLMQSIVRNQIDRDEYHKIMTEKTERVKREVETQRQAAAPRATNLYVPPHLRHAKGKDTSTCSESAGSSSGSSEAELSPDRLQMRRRIRERLEKQINKTVDGEIVPSFSSLSIGRKSKSQAKVALFNLSLKKEDGQTEDFVIYNTDNAARTSKFIGRRCGLSEEECRRLRLKIEAEQNSRMEK
;
A
#
# COMPACT_ATOMS: atom_id res chain seq x y z
N MET A 1 -39.36 -41.14 1.04
CA MET A 1 -39.56 -39.68 1.28
C MET A 1 -38.21 -39.00 1.20
N SER A 2 -37.86 -38.49 0.02
CA SER A 2 -36.59 -37.86 -0.30
C SER A 2 -36.63 -36.38 0.09
N THR A 3 -35.77 -35.96 1.02
CA THR A 3 -35.65 -34.57 1.44
C THR A 3 -34.82 -33.80 0.42
N ALA A 4 -35.47 -32.85 -0.27
CA ALA A 4 -34.82 -31.94 -1.19
C ALA A 4 -33.84 -31.04 -0.43
N ARG A 5 -32.56 -31.07 -0.83
CA ARG A 5 -31.54 -30.11 -0.39
C ARG A 5 -31.89 -28.73 -0.94
N SER A 6 -32.15 -27.79 -0.04
CA SER A 6 -32.29 -26.36 -0.34
C SER A 6 -31.05 -25.85 -1.07
N SER A 7 -31.21 -25.41 -2.32
CA SER A 7 -30.15 -24.72 -3.06
C SER A 7 -30.03 -23.29 -2.51
N ALA A 8 -29.06 -23.08 -1.63
CA ALA A 8 -28.66 -21.74 -1.22
C ALA A 8 -28.14 -20.99 -2.46
N SER A 9 -28.98 -20.16 -3.07
CA SER A 9 -28.54 -19.19 -4.06
C SER A 9 -27.57 -18.25 -3.34
N ALA A 10 -26.29 -18.31 -3.73
CA ALA A 10 -25.28 -17.39 -3.25
C ALA A 10 -25.74 -15.98 -3.62
N VAL A 11 -26.30 -15.26 -2.64
CA VAL A 11 -26.63 -13.84 -2.76
C VAL A 11 -25.31 -13.12 -2.98
N TYR A 12 -24.92 -12.93 -4.24
CA TYR A 12 -23.76 -12.13 -4.62
C TYR A 12 -24.05 -10.70 -4.16
N ARG A 13 -23.58 -10.36 -2.96
CA ARG A 13 -23.51 -8.98 -2.52
C ARG A 13 -22.54 -8.28 -3.46
N ARG A 14 -23.09 -7.54 -4.43
CA ARG A 14 -22.30 -6.72 -5.35
C ARG A 14 -21.38 -5.83 -4.52
N ILE A 15 -20.08 -5.91 -4.82
CA ILE A 15 -19.09 -5.06 -4.17
C ILE A 15 -19.41 -3.62 -4.55
N ASP A 16 -19.51 -2.76 -3.53
CA ASP A 16 -19.74 -1.33 -3.74
C ASP A 16 -18.52 -0.70 -4.40
N MET A 17 -18.70 -0.27 -5.65
CA MET A 17 -17.65 0.34 -6.46
C MET A 17 -17.29 1.75 -5.99
N SER A 18 -18.14 2.39 -5.18
CA SER A 18 -17.91 3.74 -4.64
C SER A 18 -17.06 3.74 -3.37
N HIS A 19 -16.88 2.57 -2.74
CA HIS A 19 -16.13 2.43 -1.50
C HIS A 19 -14.60 2.48 -1.74
N GLY A 20 -13.85 2.97 -0.74
CA GLY A 20 -12.39 3.11 -0.82
C GLY A 20 -11.64 1.80 -1.10
N LEU A 21 -12.26 0.65 -0.84
CA LEU A 21 -11.75 -0.68 -1.20
C LEU A 21 -11.60 -0.82 -2.72
N MET A 22 -12.62 -0.47 -3.50
CA MET A 22 -12.55 -0.55 -4.95
C MET A 22 -11.45 0.38 -5.50
N GLN A 23 -11.35 1.59 -4.95
CA GLN A 23 -10.30 2.53 -5.32
C GLN A 23 -8.89 2.01 -5.00
N SER A 24 -8.71 1.24 -3.92
CA SER A 24 -7.42 0.59 -3.63
C SER A 24 -7.10 -0.57 -4.56
N ILE A 25 -8.11 -1.31 -5.03
CA ILE A 25 -7.95 -2.39 -6.00
C ILE A 25 -7.52 -1.80 -7.35
N VAL A 26 -8.22 -0.76 -7.81
CA VAL A 26 -7.90 -0.05 -9.06
C VAL A 26 -6.49 0.54 -9.00
N ARG A 27 -6.11 1.19 -7.89
CA ARG A 27 -4.74 1.71 -7.73
C ARG A 27 -3.67 0.61 -7.79
N ASN A 28 -3.87 -0.49 -7.05
CA ASN A 28 -2.94 -1.63 -7.10
C ASN A 28 -2.88 -2.32 -8.47
N GLN A 29 -3.92 -2.21 -9.30
CA GLN A 29 -3.88 -2.68 -10.68
C GLN A 29 -3.03 -1.76 -11.54
N ILE A 30 -3.25 -0.45 -11.45
CA ILE A 30 -2.44 0.55 -12.15
C ILE A 30 -0.96 0.42 -11.76
N ASP A 31 -0.65 0.31 -10.47
CA ASP A 31 0.72 0.19 -9.98
C ASP A 31 1.42 -1.07 -10.53
N ARG A 32 0.71 -2.20 -10.60
CA ARG A 32 1.24 -3.45 -11.19
C ARG A 32 1.47 -3.29 -12.68
N ASP A 33 0.53 -2.70 -13.40
CA ASP A 33 0.59 -2.54 -14.85
C ASP A 33 1.68 -1.55 -15.25
N GLU A 34 1.81 -0.44 -14.53
CA GLU A 34 2.90 0.54 -14.72
C GLU A 34 4.26 -0.08 -14.43
N TYR A 35 4.38 -0.85 -13.33
CA TYR A 35 5.61 -1.54 -13.02
C TYR A 35 5.97 -2.55 -14.11
N HIS A 36 5.02 -3.36 -14.57
CA HIS A 36 5.23 -4.29 -15.68
C HIS A 36 5.63 -3.57 -16.96
N LYS A 37 4.98 -2.46 -17.29
CA LYS A 37 5.30 -1.63 -18.46
C LYS A 37 6.72 -1.08 -18.38
N ILE A 38 7.11 -0.52 -17.23
CA ILE A 38 8.47 0.01 -17.02
C ILE A 38 9.51 -1.12 -17.10
N MET A 39 9.22 -2.29 -16.52
CA MET A 39 10.17 -3.40 -16.54
C MET A 39 10.33 -4.01 -17.93
N THR A 40 9.23 -4.25 -18.65
CA THR A 40 9.28 -4.74 -20.04
C THR A 40 10.01 -3.76 -20.94
N GLU A 41 9.70 -2.46 -20.85
CA GLU A 41 10.40 -1.44 -21.62
C GLU A 41 11.91 -1.38 -21.29
N LYS A 42 12.29 -1.48 -20.00
CA LYS A 42 13.70 -1.53 -19.61
C LYS A 42 14.39 -2.78 -20.14
N THR A 43 13.75 -3.95 -20.04
CA THR A 43 14.30 -5.20 -20.56
C THR A 43 14.48 -5.13 -22.08
N GLU A 44 13.52 -4.56 -22.80
CA GLU A 44 13.63 -4.33 -24.24
C GLU A 44 14.72 -3.33 -24.60
N ARG A 45 14.84 -2.21 -23.88
CA ARG A 45 15.90 -1.22 -24.09
C ARG A 45 17.28 -1.85 -23.90
N VAL A 46 17.48 -2.61 -22.82
CA VAL A 46 18.74 -3.34 -22.58
C VAL A 46 19.01 -4.35 -23.70
N LYS A 47 17.98 -5.09 -24.13
CA LYS A 47 18.13 -6.05 -25.26
C LYS A 47 18.53 -5.34 -26.55
N ARG A 48 17.90 -4.20 -26.87
CA ARG A 48 18.26 -3.39 -28.06
C ARG A 48 19.66 -2.79 -27.93
N GLU A 49 20.08 -2.35 -26.75
CA GLU A 49 21.46 -1.86 -26.53
C GLU A 49 22.50 -2.98 -26.70
N VAL A 50 22.24 -4.18 -26.18
CA VAL A 50 23.13 -5.33 -26.38
C VAL A 50 23.16 -5.77 -27.85
N GLU A 51 22.01 -5.75 -28.53
CA GLU A 51 21.90 -6.11 -29.94
C GLU A 51 22.57 -5.08 -30.86
N THR A 52 22.41 -3.79 -30.59
CA THR A 52 23.12 -2.71 -31.32
C THR A 52 24.62 -2.73 -31.04
N GLN A 53 25.05 -3.04 -29.82
CA GLN A 53 26.48 -3.28 -29.53
C GLN A 53 27.03 -4.50 -30.27
N ARG A 54 26.24 -5.57 -30.41
CA ARG A 54 26.61 -6.75 -31.22
C ARG A 54 26.64 -6.49 -32.72
N GLN A 55 25.79 -5.60 -33.22
CA GLN A 55 25.75 -5.22 -34.65
C GLN A 55 26.82 -4.16 -35.00
N ALA A 56 27.16 -3.26 -34.07
CA ALA A 56 28.22 -2.27 -34.23
C ALA A 56 29.63 -2.84 -34.02
N ALA A 57 29.76 -3.92 -33.23
CA ALA A 57 30.95 -4.73 -33.23
C ALA A 57 30.95 -5.61 -34.48
N ALA A 58 31.66 -5.17 -35.54
CA ALA A 58 32.03 -6.04 -36.66
C ALA A 58 32.49 -7.41 -36.12
N PRO A 59 32.19 -8.54 -36.77
CA PRO A 59 32.54 -9.86 -36.26
C PRO A 59 34.06 -9.90 -36.13
N ARG A 60 34.57 -9.62 -34.94
CA ARG A 60 35.97 -9.80 -34.62
C ARG A 60 36.16 -11.29 -34.78
N ALA A 61 36.95 -11.68 -35.77
CA ALA A 61 37.42 -13.04 -35.91
C ALA A 61 38.00 -13.44 -34.55
N THR A 62 37.21 -14.15 -33.76
CA THR A 62 37.66 -14.68 -32.51
C THR A 62 38.71 -15.69 -32.92
N ASN A 63 39.96 -15.44 -32.55
CA ASN A 63 41.01 -16.46 -32.62
C ASN A 63 40.69 -17.53 -31.57
N LEU A 64 39.57 -18.23 -31.78
CA LEU A 64 39.13 -19.38 -31.02
C LEU A 64 40.04 -20.52 -31.46
N TYR A 65 40.93 -20.94 -30.57
CA TYR A 65 41.73 -22.13 -30.81
C TYR A 65 40.78 -23.31 -30.98
N VAL A 66 40.78 -23.88 -32.18
CA VAL A 66 40.08 -25.13 -32.48
C VAL A 66 41.10 -26.27 -32.37
N PRO A 67 40.97 -27.15 -31.35
CA PRO A 67 41.82 -28.33 -31.20
C PRO A 67 41.91 -29.15 -32.49
N PRO A 68 43.08 -29.72 -32.81
CA PRO A 68 43.33 -30.36 -34.11
C PRO A 68 42.35 -31.48 -34.45
N HIS A 69 41.88 -32.25 -33.45
CA HIS A 69 40.91 -33.32 -33.65
C HIS A 69 39.48 -32.81 -33.95
N LEU A 70 39.17 -31.53 -33.74
CA LEU A 70 37.85 -30.93 -34.04
C LEU A 70 37.78 -30.23 -35.40
N ARG A 71 38.92 -30.02 -36.08
CA ARG A 71 38.96 -29.27 -37.35
C ARG A 71 38.30 -30.01 -38.52
N HIS A 72 38.22 -31.33 -38.46
CA HIS A 72 37.76 -32.18 -39.57
C HIS A 72 36.45 -32.93 -39.29
N ALA A 73 35.78 -32.65 -38.16
CA ALA A 73 34.56 -33.36 -37.76
C ALA A 73 33.30 -32.97 -38.58
N LYS A 74 33.31 -31.84 -39.29
CA LYS A 74 32.22 -31.49 -40.22
C LYS A 74 32.41 -32.20 -41.56
N GLY A 75 32.17 -33.50 -41.57
CA GLY A 75 32.19 -34.30 -42.80
C GLY A 75 31.79 -35.76 -42.64
N LYS A 76 31.22 -36.18 -41.51
CA LYS A 76 30.72 -37.54 -41.34
C LYS A 76 29.56 -37.61 -40.35
N ASP A 77 28.52 -38.30 -40.76
CA ASP A 77 27.16 -38.24 -40.27
C ASP A 77 26.91 -38.91 -38.89
N THR A 78 25.73 -38.57 -38.34
CA THR A 78 24.87 -39.36 -37.42
C THR A 78 25.05 -39.28 -35.89
N SER A 79 23.94 -38.87 -35.25
CA SER A 79 23.26 -39.47 -34.08
C SER A 79 23.48 -38.93 -32.64
N THR A 80 22.30 -38.74 -31.99
CA THR A 80 21.96 -38.71 -30.54
C THR A 80 21.89 -37.40 -29.73
N CYS A 81 20.65 -37.10 -29.29
CA CYS A 81 20.09 -36.64 -27.99
C CYS A 81 21.06 -36.03 -26.94
N SER A 82 20.74 -35.05 -26.08
CA SER A 82 19.47 -34.71 -25.40
C SER A 82 19.55 -33.33 -24.70
N GLU A 83 18.36 -32.72 -24.56
CA GLU A 83 17.77 -32.06 -23.39
C GLU A 83 18.29 -30.73 -22.77
N SER A 84 17.29 -29.86 -22.67
CA SER A 84 17.09 -28.64 -21.90
C SER A 84 17.02 -28.88 -20.38
N ALA A 85 17.62 -27.98 -19.59
CA ALA A 85 17.21 -27.74 -18.21
C ALA A 85 17.45 -26.27 -17.83
N GLY A 86 16.38 -25.47 -17.86
CA GLY A 86 16.30 -24.24 -17.09
C GLY A 86 15.87 -24.56 -15.67
N SER A 87 16.50 -23.90 -14.69
CA SER A 87 16.05 -23.93 -13.29
C SER A 87 16.06 -22.52 -12.71
N SER A 88 14.86 -21.98 -12.57
CA SER A 88 14.50 -20.82 -11.75
C SER A 88 14.53 -21.21 -10.28
N SER A 89 15.41 -20.60 -9.47
CA SER A 89 15.32 -20.67 -8.01
C SER A 89 16.04 -19.48 -7.35
N GLY A 90 15.32 -18.73 -6.53
CA GLY A 90 15.88 -17.88 -5.46
C GLY A 90 15.87 -16.36 -5.69
N SER A 91 14.74 -15.67 -5.46
CA SER A 91 14.66 -14.19 -5.51
C SER A 91 14.11 -13.54 -4.22
N SER A 92 14.65 -13.90 -3.06
CA SER A 92 14.36 -13.19 -1.79
C SER A 92 15.60 -12.55 -1.15
N GLU A 93 16.77 -13.15 -1.33
CA GLU A 93 18.05 -12.63 -0.79
C GLU A 93 18.57 -11.41 -1.57
N ALA A 94 18.27 -11.32 -2.87
CA ALA A 94 18.73 -10.23 -3.73
C ALA A 94 18.03 -8.88 -3.49
N GLU A 95 16.98 -8.81 -2.67
CA GLU A 95 16.30 -7.57 -2.28
C GLU A 95 17.05 -6.78 -1.19
N LEU A 96 17.90 -7.44 -0.39
CA LEU A 96 18.65 -6.84 0.71
C LEU A 96 20.13 -6.60 0.40
N SER A 97 20.55 -6.85 -0.85
CA SER A 97 21.94 -6.62 -1.27
C SER A 97 22.36 -5.16 -1.00
N PRO A 98 23.51 -4.93 -0.32
CA PRO A 98 24.02 -3.59 0.00
C PRO A 98 24.10 -2.67 -1.22
N ASP A 99 24.52 -3.21 -2.37
CA ASP A 99 24.65 -2.46 -3.62
C ASP A 99 23.28 -2.00 -4.15
N ARG A 100 22.26 -2.83 -3.98
CA ARG A 100 20.90 -2.51 -4.39
C ARG A 100 20.26 -1.45 -3.48
N LEU A 101 20.54 -1.49 -2.17
CA LEU A 101 20.16 -0.42 -1.24
C LEU A 101 20.86 0.91 -1.58
N GLN A 102 22.15 0.88 -1.89
CA GLN A 102 22.88 2.09 -2.31
C GLN A 102 22.32 2.69 -3.59
N MET A 103 21.96 1.85 -4.57
CA MET A 103 21.28 2.28 -5.80
C MET A 103 19.92 2.90 -5.50
N ARG A 104 19.09 2.29 -4.64
CA ARG A 104 17.80 2.87 -4.22
C ARG A 104 17.98 4.23 -3.53
N ARG A 105 19.01 4.37 -2.68
CA ARG A 105 19.33 5.64 -2.02
C ARG A 105 19.72 6.73 -3.02
N ARG A 106 20.60 6.41 -3.97
CA ARG A 106 21.01 7.33 -5.04
C ARG A 106 19.86 7.75 -5.95
N ILE A 107 18.94 6.83 -6.24
CA ILE A 107 17.73 7.14 -7.04
C ILE A 107 16.83 8.10 -6.26
N ARG A 108 16.62 7.86 -4.96
CA ARG A 108 15.84 8.76 -4.09
C ARG A 108 16.43 10.17 -4.06
N GLU A 109 17.73 10.29 -3.82
CA GLU A 109 18.41 11.60 -3.80
C GLU A 109 18.36 12.33 -5.15
N ARG A 110 18.41 11.60 -6.28
CA ARG A 110 18.25 12.19 -7.62
C ARG A 110 16.84 12.74 -7.84
N LEU A 111 15.81 12.02 -7.40
CA LEU A 111 14.42 12.47 -7.52
C LEU A 111 14.13 13.67 -6.62
N GLU A 112 14.62 13.66 -5.38
CA GLU A 112 14.49 14.81 -4.46
C GLU A 112 15.15 16.07 -5.03
N LYS A 113 16.32 15.93 -5.67
CA LYS A 113 16.98 17.05 -6.37
C LYS A 113 16.22 17.53 -7.60
N GLN A 114 15.53 16.64 -8.33
CA GLN A 114 14.69 17.04 -9.47
C GLN A 114 13.43 17.77 -9.01
N ILE A 115 12.81 17.32 -7.92
CA ILE A 115 11.65 17.99 -7.30
C ILE A 115 12.05 19.38 -6.81
N ASN A 116 13.15 19.51 -6.06
CA ASN A 116 13.57 20.82 -5.56
C ASN A 116 14.04 21.78 -6.67
N LYS A 117 14.55 21.25 -7.80
CA LYS A 117 14.94 22.06 -8.97
C LYS A 117 13.73 22.56 -9.79
N THR A 118 12.55 21.99 -9.60
CA THR A 118 11.30 22.44 -10.25
C THR A 118 10.47 23.38 -9.37
N VAL A 119 10.97 23.79 -8.19
CA VAL A 119 10.23 24.59 -7.19
C VAL A 119 10.53 26.10 -7.25
N ASP A 120 11.27 26.60 -8.23
CA ASP A 120 11.45 28.05 -8.44
C ASP A 120 10.35 28.71 -9.31
N GLY A 121 9.27 27.99 -9.64
CA GLY A 121 8.15 28.52 -10.42
C GLY A 121 6.81 28.01 -9.89
N GLU A 122 6.16 28.84 -9.08
CA GLU A 122 4.74 28.78 -8.70
C GLU A 122 4.10 27.39 -8.54
N ILE A 123 4.23 26.79 -7.35
CA ILE A 123 3.09 26.17 -6.68
C ILE A 123 3.36 26.31 -5.19
N VAL A 124 2.64 27.20 -4.52
CA VAL A 124 2.47 27.13 -3.06
C VAL A 124 1.83 25.77 -2.78
N PRO A 125 2.49 24.84 -2.06
CA PRO A 125 1.81 23.65 -1.60
C PRO A 125 0.85 24.11 -0.52
N SER A 126 -0.39 24.38 -0.92
CA SER A 126 -1.48 24.57 0.02
C SER A 126 -1.62 23.29 0.83
N PHE A 127 -1.12 23.34 2.07
CA PHE A 127 -1.25 22.28 3.08
C PHE A 127 -2.72 21.98 3.46
N SER A 128 -3.68 22.63 2.82
CA SER A 128 -5.13 22.41 2.99
C SER A 128 -5.62 21.10 2.36
N SER A 129 -4.87 20.48 1.43
CA SER A 129 -5.31 19.28 0.70
C SER A 129 -5.16 17.95 1.47
N LEU A 130 -4.55 17.97 2.66
CA LEU A 130 -4.52 16.81 3.57
C LEU A 130 -5.79 16.68 4.43
N SER A 131 -6.77 17.57 4.27
CA SER A 131 -8.10 17.33 4.82
C SER A 131 -8.79 16.27 3.97
N ILE A 132 -8.74 15.02 4.43
CA ILE A 132 -9.65 13.94 4.05
C ILE A 132 -11.07 14.44 4.31
N GLY A 133 -11.63 15.12 3.32
CA GLY A 133 -12.97 15.63 3.29
C GLY A 133 -13.93 14.45 3.08
N ARG A 134 -14.13 13.66 4.13
CA ARG A 134 -15.43 13.00 4.30
C ARG A 134 -16.46 14.13 4.23
N LYS A 135 -17.27 14.17 3.18
CA LYS A 135 -18.57 14.86 3.20
C LYS A 135 -19.48 14.13 4.20
N SER A 136 -19.08 14.08 5.48
CA SER A 136 -20.05 13.87 6.54
C SER A 136 -20.96 15.09 6.46
N LYS A 137 -22.25 14.87 6.19
CA LYS A 137 -23.29 15.89 6.39
C LYS A 137 -22.91 16.63 7.67
N SER A 138 -22.66 17.94 7.58
CA SER A 138 -22.29 18.73 8.75
C SER A 138 -23.50 18.75 9.66
N GLN A 139 -23.62 17.73 10.50
CA GLN A 139 -24.62 17.70 11.54
C GLN A 139 -24.32 18.91 12.42
N ALA A 140 -25.35 19.72 12.65
CA ALA A 140 -25.23 20.85 13.56
C ALA A 140 -24.69 20.33 14.90
N LYS A 141 -23.73 21.05 15.48
CA LYS A 141 -23.21 20.74 16.81
C LYS A 141 -24.34 20.99 17.81
N VAL A 142 -24.99 19.92 18.26
CA VAL A 142 -26.05 19.98 19.26
C VAL A 142 -25.51 19.38 20.54
N ALA A 143 -25.60 20.14 21.63
CA ALA A 143 -25.26 19.65 22.96
C ALA A 143 -26.30 18.59 23.38
N LEU A 144 -25.85 17.38 23.67
CA LEU A 144 -26.74 16.29 24.08
C LEU A 144 -26.96 16.33 25.60
N PHE A 145 -25.90 16.40 26.38
CA PHE A 145 -25.97 16.40 27.84
C PHE A 145 -24.72 16.97 28.50
N ASN A 146 -24.88 17.36 29.77
CA ASN A 146 -23.78 17.75 30.64
C ASN A 146 -23.42 16.57 31.55
N LEU A 147 -22.15 16.23 31.57
CA LEU A 147 -21.57 15.19 32.39
C LEU A 147 -20.81 15.84 33.55
N SER A 148 -21.29 15.62 34.78
CA SER A 148 -20.59 16.06 35.99
C SER A 148 -19.85 14.89 36.61
N LEU A 149 -18.55 15.07 36.86
CA LEU A 149 -17.68 14.07 37.48
C LEU A 149 -17.10 14.60 38.78
N LYS A 150 -17.23 13.79 39.83
CA LYS A 150 -16.62 14.04 41.12
C LYS A 150 -15.26 13.37 41.16
N LYS A 151 -14.19 14.15 41.32
CA LYS A 151 -12.86 13.62 41.61
C LYS A 151 -12.79 13.13 43.06
N GLU A 152 -11.77 12.33 43.36
CA GLU A 152 -11.46 11.89 44.72
C GLU A 152 -11.16 13.09 45.65
N ASP A 153 -10.66 14.20 45.09
CA ASP A 153 -10.41 15.46 45.80
C ASP A 153 -11.69 16.26 46.14
N GLY A 154 -12.88 15.71 45.86
CA GLY A 154 -14.17 16.39 46.07
C GLY A 154 -14.49 17.50 45.05
N GLN A 155 -13.59 17.79 44.11
CA GLN A 155 -13.84 18.74 43.02
C GLN A 155 -14.76 18.14 41.95
N THR A 156 -15.80 18.86 41.59
CA THR A 156 -16.69 18.53 40.47
C THR A 156 -16.23 19.20 39.19
N GLU A 157 -16.00 18.42 38.13
CA GLU A 157 -15.77 18.93 36.78
C GLU A 157 -16.94 18.59 35.87
N ASP A 158 -17.45 19.62 35.17
CA ASP A 158 -18.56 19.50 34.24
C ASP A 158 -18.06 19.53 32.78
N PHE A 159 -18.60 18.62 31.97
CA PHE A 159 -18.27 18.45 30.56
C PHE A 159 -19.54 18.43 29.71
N VAL A 160 -19.62 19.32 28.72
CA VAL A 160 -20.70 19.30 27.74
C VAL A 160 -20.33 18.31 26.63
N ILE A 161 -21.19 17.31 26.39
CA ILE A 161 -21.00 16.31 25.33
C ILE A 161 -21.94 16.64 24.17
N TYR A 162 -21.35 16.72 22.98
CA TYR A 162 -22.07 17.03 21.74
C TYR A 162 -22.42 15.75 20.96
N ASN A 163 -23.36 15.86 20.02
CA ASN A 163 -23.71 14.78 19.08
C ASN A 163 -22.57 14.37 18.15
N THR A 164 -21.67 15.30 17.82
CA THR A 164 -20.50 15.04 16.98
C THR A 164 -19.35 14.37 17.74
N ASP A 165 -19.44 14.31 19.07
CA ASP A 165 -18.33 13.86 19.88
C ASP A 165 -18.20 12.34 19.87
N ASN A 166 -16.98 11.87 19.69
CA ASN A 166 -16.66 10.45 19.80
C ASN A 166 -16.47 10.08 21.28
N ALA A 167 -17.32 9.19 21.79
CA ALA A 167 -17.31 8.72 23.17
C ALA A 167 -15.94 8.20 23.65
N ALA A 168 -15.17 7.53 22.80
CA ALA A 168 -13.85 7.02 23.16
C ALA A 168 -12.81 8.13 23.30
N ARG A 169 -12.94 9.21 22.51
CA ARG A 169 -12.04 10.38 22.61
C ARG A 169 -12.41 11.24 23.82
N THR A 170 -13.69 11.50 24.04
CA THR A 170 -14.15 12.27 25.20
C THR A 170 -13.84 11.54 26.50
N SER A 171 -14.07 10.23 26.58
CA SER A 171 -13.74 9.47 27.79
C SER A 171 -12.25 9.48 28.10
N LYS A 172 -11.37 9.34 27.09
CA LYS A 172 -9.92 9.45 27.29
C LYS A 172 -9.48 10.86 27.67
N PHE A 173 -10.08 11.89 27.07
CA PHE A 173 -9.79 13.28 27.40
C PHE A 173 -10.14 13.58 28.86
N ILE A 174 -11.34 13.20 29.27
CA ILE A 174 -11.84 13.36 30.63
C ILE A 174 -10.98 12.54 31.60
N GLY A 175 -10.64 11.30 31.26
CA GLY A 175 -9.78 10.44 32.07
C GLY A 175 -8.42 11.07 32.37
N ARG A 176 -7.78 11.70 31.38
CA ARG A 176 -6.51 12.42 31.58
C ARG A 176 -6.64 13.64 32.48
N ARG A 177 -7.78 14.35 32.43
CA ARG A 177 -8.03 15.57 33.21
C ARG A 177 -8.42 15.27 34.65
N CYS A 178 -9.17 14.18 34.85
CA CYS A 178 -9.64 13.75 36.16
C CYS A 178 -8.73 12.70 36.83
N GLY A 179 -7.70 12.20 36.14
CA GLY A 179 -6.78 11.19 36.67
C GLY A 179 -7.42 9.80 36.80
N LEU A 180 -8.45 9.49 35.99
CA LEU A 180 -9.17 8.22 36.07
C LEU A 180 -8.30 7.06 35.57
N SER A 181 -8.48 5.89 36.18
CA SER A 181 -7.88 4.64 35.73
C SER A 181 -8.39 4.23 34.34
N GLU A 182 -7.66 3.35 33.66
CA GLU A 182 -8.06 2.86 32.33
C GLU A 182 -9.42 2.14 32.37
N GLU A 183 -9.71 1.41 33.45
CA GLU A 183 -10.98 0.73 33.65
C GLU A 183 -12.15 1.71 33.85
N GLU A 184 -11.93 2.79 34.60
CA GLU A 184 -12.91 3.87 34.75
C GLU A 184 -13.16 4.62 33.46
N CYS A 185 -12.09 4.89 32.68
CA CYS A 185 -12.22 5.47 31.34
C CYS A 185 -13.04 4.58 30.41
N ARG A 186 -12.89 3.26 30.52
CA ARG A 186 -13.67 2.28 29.76
C ARG A 186 -15.14 2.27 30.18
N ARG A 187 -15.42 2.28 31.49
CA ARG A 187 -16.79 2.38 32.02
C ARG A 187 -17.45 3.70 31.60
N LEU A 188 -16.72 4.80 31.69
CA LEU A 188 -17.17 6.13 31.26
C LEU A 188 -17.53 6.15 29.77
N ARG A 189 -16.68 5.55 28.92
CA ARG A 189 -16.95 5.41 27.49
C ARG A 189 -18.28 4.72 27.23
N LEU A 190 -18.50 3.55 27.83
CA LEU A 190 -19.74 2.78 27.63
C LEU A 190 -20.97 3.57 28.06
N LYS A 191 -20.86 4.32 29.16
CA LYS A 191 -21.93 5.20 29.65
C LYS A 191 -22.23 6.34 28.67
N ILE A 192 -21.20 6.98 28.12
CA ILE A 192 -21.37 8.04 27.12
C ILE A 192 -21.99 7.47 25.84
N GLU A 193 -21.55 6.31 25.34
CA GLU A 193 -22.12 5.67 24.15
C GLU A 193 -23.61 5.32 24.35
N ALA A 194 -23.96 4.74 25.50
CA ALA A 194 -25.34 4.40 25.82
C ALA A 194 -26.25 5.64 25.91
N GLU A 195 -25.78 6.71 26.56
CA GLU A 195 -26.53 7.96 26.71
C GLU A 195 -26.66 8.70 25.37
N GLN A 196 -25.60 8.72 24.55
CA GLN A 196 -25.65 9.27 23.19
C GLN A 196 -26.66 8.51 22.32
N ASN A 197 -26.65 7.18 22.35
CA ASN A 197 -27.61 6.37 21.58
C ASN A 197 -29.05 6.62 22.03
N SER A 198 -29.31 6.65 23.35
CA SER A 198 -30.66 6.90 23.88
C SER A 198 -31.22 8.28 23.50
N ARG A 199 -30.36 9.29 23.37
CA ARG A 199 -30.78 10.66 22.98
C ARG A 199 -30.85 10.87 21.48
N MET A 200 -30.12 10.09 20.69
CA MET A 200 -30.13 10.14 19.23
C MET A 200 -31.27 9.31 18.61
N GLU A 201 -31.78 8.31 19.34
CA GLU A 201 -32.92 7.48 18.90
C GLU A 201 -34.30 8.08 19.22
N LYS A 202 -34.35 9.21 19.93
CA LYS A 202 -35.58 9.99 20.21
C LYS A 202 -35.82 11.06 19.15
#